data_AF-A0A6G9A1A5-F1
#
_entry.id   AF-A0A6G9A1A5-F1
#
_cell.length_a   1.000
_cell.length_b   1.000
_cell.length_c   1.000
_cell.angle_alpha   90.00
_cell.angle_beta   90.00
_cell.angle_gamma   90.00
#
_symmetry.space_group_name_H-M   'P 1'
#
loop_
_entity.id
_entity.type
_entity.pdbx_description
1 polymer ?
#
loop_
_entity_poly.entity_id
_entity_poly.type
_entity_poly.pdbx_seq_one_letter_code
_entity_poly.pdbx_strand_id
1 'polypeptide(L)'
;MKLNLECKDSFVDFELLKILVAWRNQHVHDGLNSSGEFRLPDGCEAILLAEKDMLAKRYGGFDPSALFHHFIQRDAPKRKEIITLVSACQNFVRAIDGALLRQSVTRNSDLQSIALATIKKALCRDNPAEIKKVWGKDTAARERRLRAALEAGGFSVPEPETEAPLSPNLSLPADFIENFARISVQQVIEILNAA
;
A
#
# COMPACT_ATOMS: atom_id res chain seq x y z
N MET A 1 19.70 -1.24 9.77
CA MET A 1 18.24 -1.24 10.05
C MET A 1 17.60 -2.33 9.19
N LYS A 2 16.92 -3.32 9.77
CA LYS A 2 16.20 -4.36 8.99
C LYS A 2 14.70 -4.01 9.01
N LEU A 3 14.12 -3.74 7.85
CA LEU A 3 12.66 -3.55 7.72
C LEU A 3 11.98 -4.91 7.71
N ASN A 4 10.94 -5.09 8.52
CA ASN A 4 10.13 -6.30 8.52
C ASN A 4 9.02 -6.17 7.48
N LEU A 5 9.28 -6.69 6.28
CA LEU A 5 8.31 -6.80 5.20
C LEU A 5 7.51 -8.09 5.43
N GLU A 6 6.42 -8.00 6.18
CA GLU A 6 5.64 -9.15 6.69
C GLU A 6 5.02 -10.05 5.59
N CYS A 7 4.99 -9.60 4.34
CA CYS A 7 4.34 -10.35 3.25
C CYS A 7 5.37 -10.99 2.31
N LYS A 8 5.30 -12.33 2.16
CA LYS A 8 6.06 -13.12 1.16
C LYS A 8 5.96 -12.49 -0.24
N ASP A 9 4.82 -11.91 -0.54
CA ASP A 9 4.51 -11.20 -1.78
C ASP A 9 5.41 -9.98 -2.03
N SER A 10 5.87 -9.31 -0.96
CA SER A 10 6.79 -8.16 -1.06
C SER A 10 8.18 -8.56 -1.55
N PHE A 11 8.59 -9.80 -1.28
CA PHE A 11 9.86 -10.31 -1.75
C PHE A 11 9.83 -10.52 -3.28
N VAL A 12 8.74 -11.08 -3.79
CA VAL A 12 8.54 -11.25 -5.23
C VAL A 12 8.45 -9.89 -5.93
N ASP A 13 7.81 -8.90 -5.32
CA ASP A 13 7.76 -7.54 -5.86
C ASP A 13 9.14 -6.89 -5.91
N PHE A 14 9.98 -7.16 -4.92
CA PHE A 14 11.36 -6.71 -4.91
C PHE A 14 12.19 -7.34 -6.04
N GLU A 15 12.03 -8.64 -6.30
CA GLU A 15 12.71 -9.29 -7.43
C GLU A 15 12.25 -8.70 -8.77
N LEU A 16 10.95 -8.47 -8.96
CA LEU A 16 10.43 -7.77 -10.15
C LEU A 16 11.00 -6.36 -10.29
N LEU A 17 11.16 -5.63 -9.18
CA LEU A 17 11.78 -4.30 -9.20
C LEU A 17 13.24 -4.35 -9.65
N LYS A 18 14.01 -5.37 -9.25
CA LYS A 18 15.39 -5.55 -9.73
C LYS A 18 15.44 -5.72 -11.25
N ILE A 19 14.48 -6.46 -11.82
CA ILE A 19 14.37 -6.62 -13.28
C ILE A 19 14.06 -5.29 -13.94
N LEU A 20 13.12 -4.52 -13.40
CA LEU A 20 12.81 -3.18 -13.92
C LEU A 20 14.05 -2.29 -13.99
N VAL A 21 14.87 -2.29 -12.93
CA VAL A 21 16.12 -1.53 -12.87
C VAL A 21 17.12 -2.05 -13.89
N ALA A 22 17.32 -3.38 -13.97
CA ALA A 22 18.23 -4.00 -14.93
C ALA A 22 17.83 -3.66 -16.38
N TRP A 23 16.54 -3.76 -16.70
CA TRP A 23 16.02 -3.51 -18.05
C TRP A 23 16.11 -2.04 -18.44
N ARG A 24 15.81 -1.12 -17.51
CA ARG A 24 16.02 0.31 -17.71
C ARG A 24 17.50 0.60 -17.99
N ASN A 25 18.40 0.04 -17.19
CA ASN A 25 19.83 0.27 -17.35
C ASN A 25 20.34 -0.28 -18.69
N GLN A 26 19.87 -1.46 -19.08
CA GLN A 26 20.15 -2.05 -20.39
C GLN A 26 19.70 -1.13 -21.53
N HIS A 27 18.48 -0.59 -21.47
CA HIS A 27 17.96 0.28 -22.53
C HIS A 27 18.66 1.65 -22.59
N VAL A 28 18.99 2.25 -21.44
CA VAL A 28 19.65 3.57 -21.36
C VAL A 28 21.11 3.50 -21.79
N HIS A 29 21.78 2.38 -21.53
CA HIS A 29 23.22 2.21 -21.70
C HIS A 29 23.59 1.22 -22.82
N ASP A 30 22.64 0.84 -23.68
CA ASP A 30 22.78 -0.19 -24.73
C ASP A 30 23.88 0.09 -25.78
N GLY A 31 24.50 1.29 -25.73
CA GLY A 31 25.64 1.67 -26.59
C GLY A 31 27.00 1.82 -25.89
N LEU A 32 27.09 1.69 -24.55
CA LEU A 32 28.32 2.02 -23.79
C LEU A 32 29.08 0.80 -23.24
N ASN A 33 28.49 -0.40 -23.27
CA ASN A 33 29.10 -1.59 -22.68
C ASN A 33 29.41 -2.65 -23.74
N SER A 34 30.57 -2.52 -24.38
CA SER A 34 31.21 -3.60 -25.13
C SER A 34 31.81 -4.69 -24.23
N SER A 35 31.72 -4.56 -22.90
CA SER A 35 32.34 -5.46 -21.92
C SER A 35 31.48 -5.78 -20.69
N GLY A 36 30.27 -5.23 -20.56
CA GLY A 36 29.41 -5.41 -19.38
C GLY A 36 28.05 -5.98 -19.74
N GLU A 37 27.89 -7.30 -19.64
CA GLU A 37 26.56 -7.92 -19.68
C GLU A 37 25.70 -7.31 -18.57
N PHE A 38 24.56 -6.74 -18.91
CA PHE A 38 23.55 -6.37 -17.91
C PHE A 38 22.98 -7.67 -17.33
N ARG A 39 23.64 -8.17 -16.29
CA ARG A 39 23.26 -9.41 -15.62
C ARG A 39 22.13 -9.12 -14.65
N LEU A 40 21.11 -9.98 -14.70
CA LEU A 40 20.13 -10.06 -13.64
C LEU A 40 20.86 -10.43 -12.35
N PRO A 41 20.42 -9.90 -11.19
CA PRO A 41 20.95 -10.33 -9.91
C PRO A 41 20.79 -11.84 -9.73
N ASP A 42 21.80 -12.49 -9.16
CA ASP A 42 21.84 -13.93 -8.99
C ASP A 42 20.58 -14.46 -8.28
N GLY A 43 19.99 -15.52 -8.82
CA GLY A 43 18.81 -16.18 -8.25
C GLY A 43 17.46 -15.52 -8.54
N CYS A 44 17.43 -14.30 -9.11
CA CYS A 44 16.18 -13.59 -9.42
C CYS A 44 15.26 -14.39 -10.35
N GLU A 45 15.84 -14.99 -11.40
CA GLU A 45 15.12 -15.84 -12.35
C GLU A 45 14.51 -17.08 -11.68
N ALA A 46 15.32 -17.80 -10.91
CA ALA A 46 14.86 -19.00 -10.22
C ALA A 46 13.70 -18.70 -9.24
N ILE A 47 13.79 -17.59 -8.49
CA ILE A 47 12.74 -17.17 -7.56
C ILE A 47 11.44 -16.86 -8.31
N LEU A 48 11.50 -16.07 -9.37
CA LEU A 48 10.30 -15.63 -10.10
C LEU A 48 9.67 -16.77 -10.90
N LEU A 49 10.47 -17.67 -11.46
CA LEU A 49 9.96 -18.89 -12.10
C LEU A 49 9.29 -19.83 -11.10
N ALA A 50 9.83 -19.96 -9.88
CA ALA A 50 9.25 -20.80 -8.83
C ALA A 50 7.88 -20.27 -8.33
N GLU A 51 7.63 -18.96 -8.43
CA GLU A 51 6.38 -18.31 -8.00
C GLU A 51 5.43 -18.00 -9.18
N LYS A 52 5.60 -18.69 -10.32
CA LYS A 52 4.83 -18.44 -11.56
C LYS A 52 3.32 -18.41 -11.36
N ASP A 53 2.76 -19.39 -10.64
CA ASP A 53 1.30 -19.47 -10.44
C ASP A 53 0.77 -18.33 -9.57
N MET A 54 1.52 -17.95 -8.53
CA MET A 54 1.19 -16.81 -7.68
C MET A 54 1.23 -15.52 -8.50
N LEU A 55 2.30 -15.31 -9.27
CA LEU A 55 2.48 -14.18 -10.15
C LEU A 55 1.36 -14.08 -11.20
N ALA A 56 0.96 -15.20 -11.79
CA ALA A 56 -0.15 -15.26 -12.73
C ALA A 56 -1.46 -14.85 -12.05
N LYS A 57 -1.75 -15.34 -10.85
CA LYS A 57 -2.95 -14.95 -10.09
C LYS A 57 -2.93 -13.45 -9.73
N ARG A 58 -1.79 -12.96 -9.22
CA ARG A 58 -1.65 -11.60 -8.68
C ARG A 58 -1.61 -10.53 -9.76
N TYR A 59 -0.96 -10.83 -10.88
CA TYR A 59 -0.74 -9.87 -11.98
C TYR A 59 -1.54 -10.23 -13.23
N GLY A 60 -2.63 -11.00 -13.09
CA GLY A 60 -3.63 -11.24 -14.14
C GLY A 60 -3.09 -11.97 -15.36
N GLY A 61 -2.56 -13.17 -15.18
CA GLY A 61 -1.99 -14.02 -16.22
C GLY A 61 -0.56 -13.64 -16.63
N PHE A 62 0.20 -12.97 -15.76
CA PHE A 62 1.60 -12.67 -16.02
C PHE A 62 2.45 -13.94 -16.05
N ASP A 63 3.32 -14.09 -17.06
CA ASP A 63 4.26 -15.20 -17.17
C ASP A 63 5.71 -14.69 -17.03
N PRO A 64 6.42 -15.02 -15.93
CA PRO A 64 7.81 -14.63 -15.74
C PRO A 64 8.76 -15.23 -16.81
N SER A 65 8.41 -16.37 -17.41
CA SER A 65 9.24 -16.98 -18.46
C SER A 65 9.31 -16.10 -19.71
N ALA A 66 8.18 -15.47 -20.08
CA ALA A 66 8.11 -14.54 -21.20
C ALA A 66 8.90 -13.25 -20.92
N LEU A 67 8.82 -12.74 -19.68
CA LEU A 67 9.59 -11.59 -19.21
C LEU A 67 11.09 -11.81 -19.40
N PHE A 68 11.62 -12.94 -18.93
CA PHE A 68 13.04 -13.26 -19.06
C PHE A 68 13.46 -13.48 -20.50
N HIS A 69 12.62 -14.13 -21.31
CA HIS A 69 12.88 -14.28 -22.73
C HIS A 69 13.10 -12.91 -23.40
N HIS A 70 12.17 -11.96 -23.23
CA HIS A 70 12.32 -10.63 -23.83
C HIS A 70 13.51 -9.84 -23.25
N PHE A 71 13.75 -9.94 -21.94
CA PHE A 71 14.91 -9.30 -21.32
C PHE A 71 16.23 -9.79 -21.93
N ILE A 72 16.40 -11.12 -22.05
CA ILE A 72 17.60 -11.76 -22.62
C ILE A 72 17.78 -11.39 -24.09
N GLN A 73 16.70 -11.37 -24.87
CA GLN A 73 16.74 -10.96 -26.28
C GLN A 73 17.00 -9.46 -26.49
N ARG A 74 17.09 -8.69 -25.40
CA ARG A 74 17.19 -7.22 -25.43
C ARG A 74 16.01 -6.55 -26.13
N ASP A 75 14.86 -7.21 -26.08
CA ASP A 75 13.63 -6.65 -26.58
C ASP A 75 13.14 -5.52 -25.68
N ALA A 76 12.38 -4.58 -26.25
CA ALA A 76 11.57 -3.67 -25.46
C ALA A 76 10.50 -4.47 -24.67
N PRO A 77 10.26 -4.13 -23.40
CA PRO A 77 9.26 -4.81 -22.59
C PRO A 77 7.87 -4.64 -23.21
N LYS A 78 7.09 -5.72 -23.21
CA LYS A 78 5.72 -5.72 -23.70
C LYS A 78 4.81 -5.02 -22.69
N ARG A 79 3.65 -4.56 -23.16
CA ARG A 79 2.67 -3.82 -22.33
C ARG A 79 2.35 -4.52 -21.00
N LYS A 80 2.16 -5.85 -21.03
CA LYS A 80 1.82 -6.62 -19.84
C LYS A 80 2.95 -6.59 -18.80
N GLU A 81 4.19 -6.72 -19.26
CA GLU A 81 5.39 -6.69 -18.43
C GLU A 81 5.58 -5.32 -17.79
N ILE A 82 5.42 -4.25 -18.56
CA ILE A 82 5.47 -2.88 -18.03
C ILE A 82 4.44 -2.68 -16.92
N ILE A 83 3.19 -3.08 -17.16
CA ILE A 83 2.11 -2.96 -16.16
C ILE A 83 2.46 -3.76 -14.90
N THR A 84 2.95 -4.99 -15.05
CA THR A 84 3.35 -5.83 -13.92
C THR A 84 4.51 -5.21 -13.13
N LEU A 85 5.58 -4.78 -13.80
CA LEU A 85 6.74 -4.18 -13.15
C LEU A 85 6.39 -2.89 -12.41
N VAL A 86 5.54 -2.04 -12.98
CA VAL A 86 5.02 -0.82 -12.32
C VAL A 86 4.17 -1.19 -11.11
N SER A 87 3.28 -2.18 -11.25
CA SER A 87 2.41 -2.62 -10.15
C SER A 87 3.24 -3.21 -9.00
N ALA A 88 4.26 -4.01 -9.31
CA ALA A 88 5.19 -4.56 -8.33
C ALA A 88 5.95 -3.45 -7.59
N CYS A 89 6.42 -2.42 -8.30
CA CYS A 89 7.05 -1.25 -7.68
C CYS A 89 6.10 -0.55 -6.69
N GLN A 90 4.85 -0.30 -7.08
CA GLN A 90 3.85 0.30 -6.19
C GLN A 90 3.55 -0.57 -4.97
N ASN A 91 3.42 -1.88 -5.15
CA ASN A 91 3.18 -2.83 -4.05
C ASN A 91 4.37 -2.89 -3.10
N PHE A 92 5.60 -2.88 -3.61
CA PHE A 92 6.79 -2.87 -2.78
C PHE A 92 6.94 -1.58 -1.97
N VAL A 93 6.63 -0.42 -2.58
CA VAL A 93 6.58 0.86 -1.86
C VAL A 93 5.55 0.82 -0.75
N ARG A 94 4.33 0.31 -1.01
CA ARG A 94 3.31 0.12 0.04
C ARG A 94 3.81 -0.78 1.18
N ALA A 95 4.57 -1.83 0.87
CA ALA A 95 5.14 -2.70 1.89
C ALA A 95 6.19 -2.00 2.75
N ILE A 96 7.04 -1.16 2.14
CA ILE A 96 8.01 -0.30 2.85
C ILE A 96 7.28 0.70 3.73
N ASP A 97 6.31 1.43 3.19
CA ASP A 97 5.52 2.41 3.93
C ASP A 97 4.84 1.77 5.14
N GLY A 98 4.21 0.61 4.94
CA GLY A 98 3.62 -0.18 6.02
C GLY A 98 4.64 -0.57 7.10
N ALA A 99 5.83 -1.02 6.70
CA ALA A 99 6.88 -1.38 7.65
C ALA A 99 7.41 -0.16 8.44
N LEU A 100 7.58 0.99 7.78
CA LEU A 100 7.99 2.24 8.42
C LEU A 100 6.94 2.76 9.40
N LEU A 101 5.66 2.70 9.01
CA LEU A 101 4.54 3.06 9.88
C LEU A 101 4.49 2.17 11.11
N ARG A 102 4.60 0.85 10.97
CA ARG A 102 4.63 -0.08 12.12
C ARG A 102 5.82 0.16 13.06
N GLN A 103 6.95 0.61 12.54
CA GLN A 103 8.11 0.96 13.39
C GLN A 103 7.91 2.28 14.12
N SER A 104 7.23 3.24 13.49
CA SER A 104 7.05 4.59 14.02
C SER A 104 5.85 4.69 14.96
N VAL A 105 4.80 3.90 14.72
CA VAL A 105 3.57 3.84 15.52
C VAL A 105 3.70 2.66 16.47
N THR A 106 4.12 2.94 17.71
CA THR A 106 4.37 1.90 18.73
C THR A 106 3.20 1.69 19.68
N ARG A 107 2.23 2.62 19.69
CA ARG A 107 1.06 2.59 20.57
C ARG A 107 -0.21 2.81 19.78
N ASN A 108 -1.30 2.15 20.20
CA ASN A 108 -2.63 2.36 19.63
C ASN A 108 -3.11 3.83 19.73
N SER A 109 -2.66 4.56 20.76
CA SER A 109 -2.96 5.99 20.89
C SER A 109 -2.39 6.81 19.72
N ASP A 110 -1.20 6.45 19.25
CA ASP A 110 -0.55 7.16 18.14
C ASP A 110 -1.31 6.89 16.83
N LEU A 111 -1.80 5.66 16.65
CA LEU A 111 -2.66 5.28 15.52
C LEU A 111 -4.01 6.03 15.54
N GLN A 112 -4.64 6.15 16.71
CA GLN A 112 -5.87 6.91 16.88
C GLN A 112 -5.66 8.40 16.55
N SER A 113 -4.55 9.00 17.00
CA SER A 113 -4.21 10.38 16.67
C SER A 113 -4.06 10.60 15.17
N ILE A 114 -3.39 9.67 14.46
CA ILE A 114 -3.26 9.73 12.99
C ILE A 114 -4.63 9.59 12.32
N ALA A 115 -5.50 8.69 12.83
CA ALA A 115 -6.85 8.53 12.32
C ALA A 115 -7.70 9.80 12.50
N LEU A 116 -7.62 10.43 13.68
CA LEU A 116 -8.31 11.70 13.96
C LEU A 116 -7.79 12.83 13.07
N ALA A 117 -6.47 12.97 12.89
CA ALA A 117 -5.88 13.94 11.99
C ALA A 117 -6.32 13.71 10.53
N THR A 118 -6.45 12.44 10.12
CA THR A 118 -6.95 12.06 8.80
C THR A 118 -8.41 12.46 8.61
N ILE A 119 -9.27 12.17 9.61
CA ILE A 119 -10.68 12.57 9.62
C ILE A 119 -10.79 14.10 9.57
N LYS A 120 -10.00 14.82 10.38
CA LYS A 120 -9.95 16.29 10.38
C LYS A 120 -9.61 16.84 9.00
N LYS A 121 -8.55 16.33 8.38
CA LYS A 121 -8.12 16.76 7.04
C LYS A 121 -9.18 16.48 5.98
N ALA A 122 -9.81 15.31 6.02
CA ALA A 122 -10.79 14.89 5.02
C ALA A 122 -12.14 15.62 5.17
N LEU A 123 -12.63 15.78 6.39
CA LEU A 123 -13.97 16.28 6.66
C LEU A 123 -14.03 17.77 7.02
N CYS A 124 -12.98 18.32 7.62
CA CYS A 124 -13.00 19.69 8.11
C CYS A 124 -12.39 20.65 7.08
N ARG A 125 -11.24 20.31 6.46
CA ARG A 125 -10.48 21.23 5.57
C ARG A 125 -10.47 22.68 6.13
N ASP A 126 -10.25 22.81 7.43
CA ASP A 126 -10.26 24.06 8.21
C ASP A 126 -11.60 24.80 8.39
N ASN A 127 -12.73 24.20 8.00
CA ASN A 127 -14.08 24.74 8.18
C ASN A 127 -14.93 23.91 9.16
N PRO A 128 -15.16 24.41 10.39
CA PRO A 128 -16.01 23.74 11.39
C PRO A 128 -17.47 23.53 10.95
N ALA A 129 -17.97 24.29 9.96
CA ALA A 129 -19.31 24.11 9.43
C ALA A 129 -19.50 22.77 8.71
N GLU A 130 -18.43 22.20 8.14
CA GLU A 130 -18.49 20.89 7.48
C GLU A 130 -18.70 19.76 8.50
N ILE A 131 -18.12 19.86 9.70
CA ILE A 131 -18.36 18.91 10.80
C ILE A 131 -19.86 18.89 11.14
N LYS A 132 -20.47 20.08 11.29
CA LYS A 132 -21.91 20.20 11.60
C LYS A 132 -22.78 19.54 10.53
N LYS A 133 -22.41 19.65 9.25
CA LYS A 133 -23.13 18.98 8.15
C LYS A 133 -23.05 17.45 8.23
N VAL A 134 -21.91 16.91 8.68
CA VAL A 134 -21.75 15.46 8.87
C VAL A 134 -22.51 14.99 10.11
N TRP A 135 -22.37 15.69 11.23
CA TRP A 135 -23.02 15.32 12.50
C TRP A 135 -24.51 15.65 12.58
N GLY A 136 -25.05 16.43 11.64
CA GLY A 136 -26.49 16.60 11.47
C GLY A 136 -27.20 15.40 10.85
N LYS A 137 -26.46 14.40 10.36
CA LYS A 137 -27.02 13.16 9.78
C LYS A 137 -27.25 12.07 10.83
N ASP A 138 -27.93 10.99 10.45
CA ASP A 138 -28.03 9.80 11.28
C ASP A 138 -26.65 9.12 11.51
N THR A 139 -26.57 8.26 12.52
CA THR A 139 -25.32 7.60 12.92
C THR A 139 -24.74 6.75 11.80
N ALA A 140 -25.58 6.00 11.06
CA ALA A 140 -25.14 5.15 9.96
C ALA A 140 -24.52 5.95 8.78
N ALA A 141 -25.01 7.15 8.51
CA ALA A 141 -24.43 8.06 7.52
C ALA A 141 -23.10 8.67 8.00
N ARG A 142 -22.96 8.93 9.31
CA ARG A 142 -21.69 9.38 9.91
C ARG A 142 -20.62 8.30 9.80
N GLU A 143 -20.94 7.07 10.20
CA GLU A 143 -20.02 5.92 10.13
C GLU A 143 -19.52 5.69 8.70
N ARG A 144 -20.42 5.68 7.71
CA ARG A 144 -20.05 5.56 6.29
C ARG A 144 -19.09 6.66 5.84
N ARG A 145 -19.30 7.90 6.30
CA ARG A 145 -18.46 9.04 5.92
C ARG A 145 -17.11 9.04 6.64
N LEU A 146 -17.06 8.57 7.88
CA LEU A 146 -15.82 8.35 8.62
C LEU A 146 -14.98 7.24 8.00
N ARG A 147 -15.60 6.11 7.65
CA ARG A 147 -14.95 5.01 6.92
C ARG A 147 -14.36 5.50 5.60
N ALA A 148 -15.15 6.21 4.79
CA ALA A 148 -14.65 6.77 3.52
C ALA A 148 -13.48 7.76 3.72
N ALA A 149 -13.50 8.57 4.78
CA ALA A 149 -12.40 9.49 5.09
C ALA A 149 -11.11 8.75 5.48
N LEU A 150 -11.23 7.69 6.29
CA LEU A 150 -10.11 6.86 6.71
C LEU A 150 -9.54 6.05 5.54
N GLU A 151 -10.39 5.44 4.71
CA GLU A 151 -9.99 4.71 3.50
C GLU A 151 -9.27 5.61 2.49
N ALA A 152 -9.77 6.84 2.28
CA ALA A 152 -9.08 7.83 1.45
C ALA A 152 -7.71 8.27 2.03
N GLY A 153 -7.55 8.16 3.36
CA GLY A 153 -6.28 8.37 4.06
C GLY A 153 -5.38 7.14 4.12
N GLY A 154 -5.75 6.02 3.50
CA GLY A 154 -4.96 4.80 3.46
C GLY A 154 -5.17 3.83 4.63
N PHE A 155 -6.17 4.06 5.48
CA PHE A 155 -6.54 3.09 6.51
C PHE A 155 -7.30 1.91 5.90
N SER A 156 -6.90 0.70 6.26
CA SER A 156 -7.73 -0.49 6.04
C SER A 156 -8.71 -0.60 7.20
N VAL A 157 -9.99 -0.29 6.95
CA VAL A 157 -11.04 -0.48 7.94
C VAL A 157 -11.68 -1.85 7.66
N PRO A 158 -11.44 -2.89 8.48
CA PRO A 158 -12.06 -4.20 8.24
C PRO A 158 -13.59 -4.06 8.29
N GLU A 159 -14.31 -4.70 7.37
CA GLU A 159 -15.75 -4.88 7.57
C GLU A 159 -15.97 -5.92 8.67
N PRO A 160 -17.07 -5.85 9.44
CA PRO A 160 -17.35 -6.81 10.51
C PRO A 160 -17.37 -8.27 10.05
N GLU A 161 -17.47 -8.53 8.74
CA GLU A 161 -17.51 -9.87 8.15
C GLU A 161 -16.18 -10.34 7.51
N THR A 162 -15.12 -9.51 7.48
CA THR A 162 -13.86 -9.87 6.80
C THR A 162 -12.77 -10.31 7.78
N GLU A 163 -11.95 -11.25 7.28
CA GLU A 163 -10.84 -11.93 7.96
C GLU A 163 -9.98 -11.02 8.85
N ALA A 164 -9.46 -11.63 9.94
CA ALA A 164 -8.63 -10.99 10.94
C ALA A 164 -7.54 -10.08 10.32
N PRO A 165 -7.26 -8.91 10.91
CA PRO A 165 -6.29 -7.97 10.36
C PRO A 165 -4.93 -8.65 10.14
N LEU A 166 -4.33 -8.41 8.97
CA LEU A 166 -3.05 -8.97 8.52
C LEU A 166 -1.87 -8.68 9.47
N SER A 167 -2.01 -7.70 10.36
CA SER A 167 -1.06 -7.43 11.44
C SER A 167 -1.86 -7.23 12.74
N PRO A 168 -1.84 -8.18 13.70
CA PRO A 168 -2.65 -8.12 14.92
C PRO A 168 -2.25 -6.99 15.89
N ASN A 169 -1.14 -6.28 15.63
CA ASN A 169 -0.55 -5.32 16.57
C ASN A 169 -0.78 -3.85 16.19
N LEU A 170 -1.42 -3.53 15.07
CA LEU A 170 -1.62 -2.14 14.60
C LEU A 170 -2.93 -1.98 13.82
N SER A 171 -4.05 -2.24 14.49
CA SER A 171 -5.39 -1.93 13.98
C SER A 171 -6.04 -0.87 14.84
N LEU A 172 -6.86 -0.01 14.22
CA LEU A 172 -7.80 0.81 14.99
C LEU A 172 -8.71 -0.14 15.81
N PRO A 173 -9.12 0.27 17.03
CA PRO A 173 -10.14 -0.47 17.76
C PRO A 173 -11.37 -0.71 16.88
N ALA A 174 -11.95 -1.92 16.95
CA ALA A 174 -13.10 -2.29 16.11
C ALA A 174 -14.30 -1.34 16.30
N ASP A 175 -14.45 -0.81 17.51
CA ASP A 175 -15.49 0.12 17.92
C ASP A 175 -15.11 1.60 17.71
N PHE A 176 -13.92 1.91 17.18
CA PHE A 176 -13.44 3.30 17.04
C PHE A 176 -14.42 4.17 16.23
N ILE A 177 -14.85 3.68 15.06
CA ILE A 177 -15.77 4.42 14.18
C ILE A 177 -17.15 4.55 14.82
N GLU A 178 -17.67 3.48 15.41
CA GLU A 178 -18.97 3.44 16.07
C GLU A 178 -19.02 4.43 17.24
N ASN A 179 -18.02 4.38 18.12
CA ASN A 179 -17.89 5.29 19.25
C ASN A 179 -17.76 6.74 18.79
N PHE A 180 -16.93 7.01 17.77
CA PHE A 180 -16.74 8.35 17.25
C PHE A 180 -17.98 8.89 16.52
N ALA A 181 -18.79 8.04 15.88
CA ALA A 181 -20.04 8.48 15.24
C ALA A 181 -21.13 8.88 16.24
N ARG A 182 -21.10 8.31 17.46
CA ARG A 182 -22.10 8.50 18.51
C ARG A 182 -21.89 9.73 19.39
N ILE A 183 -20.67 10.26 19.46
CA ILE A 183 -20.39 11.47 20.24
C ILE A 183 -21.09 12.70 19.66
N SER A 184 -21.34 13.69 20.52
CA SER A 184 -21.99 14.94 20.14
C SER A 184 -21.10 15.78 19.22
N VAL A 185 -21.72 16.66 18.42
CA VAL A 185 -20.98 17.56 17.52
C VAL A 185 -19.97 18.45 18.27
N GLN A 186 -20.28 18.84 19.50
CA GLN A 186 -19.41 19.67 20.34
C GLN A 186 -18.15 18.89 20.75
N GLN A 187 -18.33 17.65 21.21
CA GLN A 187 -17.22 16.76 21.56
C GLN A 187 -16.31 16.45 20.37
N VAL A 188 -16.89 16.29 19.17
CA VAL A 188 -16.12 16.04 17.95
C VAL A 188 -15.23 17.23 17.61
N ILE A 189 -15.78 18.44 17.69
CA ILE A 189 -15.02 19.67 17.42
C ILE A 189 -13.86 19.77 18.42
N GLU A 190 -14.09 19.49 19.71
CA GLU A 190 -13.05 19.49 20.74
C GLU A 190 -11.96 18.46 20.46
N ILE A 191 -12.34 17.20 20.18
CA ILE A 191 -11.39 16.12 19.90
C ILE A 191 -10.57 16.42 18.64
N LEU A 192 -11.21 16.86 17.55
CA LEU A 192 -10.52 17.16 16.30
C LEU A 192 -9.64 18.42 16.41
N ASN A 193 -9.95 19.37 17.29
CA ASN A 193 -9.08 20.53 17.51
C ASN A 193 -7.84 20.18 18.37
N ALA A 194 -7.95 19.18 19.24
CA ALA A 194 -6.84 18.68 20.05
C ALA A 194 -5.90 17.72 19.29
N ALA A 195 -6.36 17.14 18.18
CA ALA A 195 -5.60 16.27 17.27
C ALA A 195 -4.87 17.06 16.17
#